data_AF-M1ZZW8-F1
#
_entry.id   AF-M1ZZW8-F1
#
_cell.length_a   1.000
_cell.length_b   1.000
_cell.length_c   1.000
_cell.angle_alpha   90.00
_cell.angle_beta   90.00
_cell.angle_gamma   90.00
#
_symmetry.space_group_name_H-M   'P 1'
#
loop_
_entity.id
_entity.type
_entity.pdbx_description
1 polymer ?
#
loop_
_entity_poly.entity_id
_entity_poly.type
_entity_poly.pdbx_seq_one_letter_code
_entity_poly.pdbx_strand_id
1 'polypeptide(L)'
;AMEEIMCRGFLMNSLLYKIPTSIAILISSIMFAFPHFFALFQSNIIVAIVGIVNLLLFSTVVSLLMIKYNNIWVSCAVHSIWNFILSIIIGINLSGSNSASSVFKFNANENMKLLSGGTYGIEAGLICTIVLILFAIVLGRKVKR
;
A
#
# COMPACT_ATOMS: atom_id res chain seq x y z
N ALA A 1 -8.17 -0.35 7.93
CA ALA A 1 -9.25 -1.22 7.42
C ALA A 1 -10.30 -0.50 6.57
N MET A 2 -10.73 0.74 6.90
CA MET A 2 -11.74 1.47 6.11
C MET A 2 -11.40 1.55 4.61
N GLU A 3 -10.15 1.83 4.27
CA GLU A 3 -9.67 1.87 2.88
C GLU A 3 -9.92 0.54 2.15
N GLU A 4 -9.74 -0.59 2.82
CA GLU A 4 -10.00 -1.93 2.25
C GLU A 4 -11.49 -2.18 2.03
N ILE A 5 -12.33 -1.77 2.98
CA ILE A 5 -13.79 -1.91 2.88
C ILE A 5 -14.30 -1.10 1.68
N MET A 6 -13.85 0.14 1.51
CA MET A 6 -14.24 0.98 0.37
C MET A 6 -13.67 0.47 -0.95
N CYS A 7 -12.37 0.19 -1.01
CA CYS A 7 -11.69 -0.13 -2.26
C CYS A 7 -11.99 -1.55 -2.75
N ARG A 8 -11.99 -2.55 -1.86
CA ARG A 8 -12.15 -3.98 -2.22
C ARG A 8 -13.55 -4.47 -1.91
N GLY A 9 -14.05 -4.15 -0.72
CA GLY A 9 -15.38 -4.57 -0.27
C GLY A 9 -16.50 -4.02 -1.16
N PHE A 10 -16.44 -2.72 -1.48
CA PHE A 10 -17.44 -2.06 -2.30
C PHE A 10 -16.99 -1.88 -3.77
N LEU A 11 -15.97 -1.06 -4.03
CA LEU A 11 -15.63 -0.64 -5.39
C LEU A 11 -15.19 -1.80 -6.29
N MET A 12 -14.12 -2.51 -5.92
CA MET A 12 -13.57 -3.60 -6.74
C MET A 12 -14.61 -4.71 -6.93
N ASN A 13 -15.28 -5.14 -5.87
CA ASN A 13 -16.34 -6.15 -5.94
C ASN A 13 -17.46 -5.75 -6.89
N SER A 14 -17.91 -4.50 -6.86
CA SER A 14 -18.95 -4.02 -7.78
C SER A 14 -18.50 -4.05 -9.26
N LEU A 15 -17.20 -3.85 -9.50
CA LEU A 15 -16.60 -3.84 -10.83
C LEU A 15 -16.32 -5.24 -11.38
N LEU A 16 -15.96 -6.20 -10.51
CA LEU A 16 -15.65 -7.58 -10.92
C LEU A 16 -16.80 -8.27 -11.67
N TYR A 17 -18.05 -7.83 -11.48
CA TYR A 17 -19.21 -8.34 -12.22
C TYR A 17 -19.41 -7.70 -13.61
N LYS A 18 -18.69 -6.62 -13.93
CA LYS A 18 -18.96 -5.78 -15.12
C LYS A 18 -17.78 -5.65 -16.08
N ILE A 19 -16.55 -5.75 -15.57
CA ILE A 19 -15.33 -5.49 -16.34
C ILE A 19 -14.25 -6.53 -16.03
N PRO A 20 -13.21 -6.67 -16.88
CA PRO A 20 -12.11 -7.60 -16.64
C PRO A 20 -11.44 -7.37 -15.27
N THR A 21 -11.06 -8.46 -14.62
CA THR A 21 -10.41 -8.47 -13.29
C THR A 21 -9.21 -7.52 -13.21
N SER A 22 -8.36 -7.48 -14.23
CA SER A 22 -7.21 -6.58 -14.28
C SER A 22 -7.59 -5.10 -14.25
N ILE A 23 -8.68 -4.73 -14.93
CA ILE A 23 -9.17 -3.35 -14.98
C ILE A 23 -9.84 -2.98 -13.65
N ALA A 24 -10.61 -3.90 -13.05
CA ALA A 24 -11.19 -3.69 -11.72
C ALA A 24 -10.11 -3.45 -10.65
N ILE A 25 -9.03 -4.25 -10.67
CA ILE A 25 -7.87 -4.07 -9.78
C ILE A 25 -7.19 -2.72 -10.04
N LEU A 26 -6.98 -2.33 -11.30
CA LEU A 26 -6.34 -1.06 -11.65
C LEU A 26 -7.14 0.13 -11.13
N ILE A 27 -8.46 0.16 -11.37
CA ILE A 27 -9.35 1.24 -10.91
C ILE A 27 -9.35 1.31 -9.38
N SER A 28 -9.50 0.18 -8.71
CA SER A 28 -9.43 0.11 -7.24
C SER A 28 -8.08 0.59 -6.71
N SER A 29 -6.99 0.29 -7.42
CA SER A 29 -5.64 0.70 -7.04
C SER A 29 -5.40 2.19 -7.13
N ILE A 30 -5.90 2.82 -8.19
CA ILE A 30 -5.84 4.28 -8.33
C ILE A 30 -6.65 4.96 -7.22
N MET A 31 -7.85 4.45 -6.91
CA MET A 31 -8.70 5.00 -5.85
C MET A 31 -8.08 4.84 -4.46
N PHE A 32 -7.36 3.74 -4.21
CA PHE A 32 -6.61 3.56 -2.97
C PHE A 32 -5.44 4.55 -2.84
N ALA A 33 -4.73 4.82 -3.93
CA ALA A 33 -3.58 5.72 -3.91
C ALA A 33 -3.98 7.21 -3.81
N PHE A 34 -5.16 7.58 -4.33
CA PHE A 34 -5.59 8.99 -4.44
C PHE A 34 -5.53 9.81 -3.14
N PRO A 35 -6.02 9.32 -1.98
CA PRO A 35 -5.96 10.08 -0.71
C PRO A 35 -4.53 10.41 -0.25
N HIS A 36 -3.53 9.68 -0.74
CA HIS A 36 -2.14 9.78 -0.31
C HIS A 36 -1.32 10.81 -1.11
N PHE A 37 -1.84 11.26 -2.25
CA PHE A 37 -1.09 12.11 -3.19
C PHE A 37 -0.66 13.44 -2.56
N PHE A 38 -1.51 14.04 -1.71
CA PHE A 38 -1.18 15.31 -1.07
C PHE A 38 0.10 15.20 -0.21
N ALA A 39 0.20 14.17 0.63
CA ALA A 39 1.39 13.94 1.46
C ALA A 39 2.61 13.52 0.62
N LEU A 40 2.41 12.74 -0.45
CA LEU A 40 3.50 12.35 -1.36
C LEU A 40 4.09 13.55 -2.09
N PHE A 41 3.26 14.48 -2.57
CA PHE A 41 3.74 15.66 -3.31
C PHE A 41 4.47 16.69 -2.44
N GLN A 42 4.40 16.57 -1.12
CA GLN A 42 5.27 17.34 -0.21
C GLN A 42 6.69 16.75 -0.12
N SER A 43 6.89 15.52 -0.57
CA SER A 43 8.21 14.87 -0.62
C SER A 43 8.97 15.25 -1.89
N ASN A 44 10.26 14.89 -1.96
CA ASN A 44 11.03 15.01 -3.20
C ASN A 44 10.35 14.26 -4.35
N ILE A 45 10.41 14.80 -5.57
CA ILE A 45 9.74 14.25 -6.76
C ILE A 45 10.04 12.76 -7.00
N ILE A 46 11.28 12.31 -6.77
CA ILE A 46 11.66 10.91 -6.97
C ILE A 46 10.99 10.03 -5.91
N VAL A 47 10.97 10.47 -4.65
CA VAL A 47 10.30 9.77 -3.54
C VAL A 47 8.80 9.72 -3.77
N ALA A 48 8.20 10.81 -4.26
CA ALA A 48 6.78 10.85 -4.61
C ALA A 48 6.43 9.82 -5.68
N ILE A 49 7.22 9.70 -6.74
CA ILE A 49 7.02 8.71 -7.81
C ILE A 49 7.14 7.28 -7.25
N VAL A 50 8.18 7.00 -6.45
CA VAL A 50 8.36 5.68 -5.82
C VAL A 50 7.18 5.35 -4.90
N GLY A 51 6.71 6.31 -4.10
CA GLY A 51 5.55 6.14 -3.23
C GLY A 51 4.25 5.87 -3.99
N ILE A 52 3.99 6.57 -5.10
CA ILE A 52 2.83 6.29 -5.97
C ILE A 52 2.90 4.85 -6.49
N VAL A 53 4.07 4.42 -6.99
CA VAL A 53 4.28 3.05 -7.49
C VAL A 53 4.04 2.04 -6.36
N ASN A 54 4.56 2.29 -5.16
CA ASN A 54 4.37 1.41 -4.02
C ASN A 54 2.91 1.30 -3.57
N LEU A 55 2.16 2.41 -3.56
CA LEU A 55 0.72 2.38 -3.24
C LEU A 55 -0.07 1.57 -4.27
N LEU A 56 0.23 1.72 -5.56
CA LEU A 56 -0.39 0.93 -6.62
C LEU A 56 -0.04 -0.56 -6.49
N LEU A 57 1.23 -0.88 -6.19
CA LEU A 57 1.69 -2.25 -6.00
C LEU A 57 1.08 -2.89 -4.75
N PHE A 58 1.12 -2.21 -3.60
CA PHE A 58 0.47 -2.65 -2.37
C PHE A 58 -1.00 -2.90 -2.62
N SER A 59 -1.64 -1.95 -3.30
CA SER A 59 -3.07 -2.05 -3.60
C SER A 59 -3.40 -3.24 -4.49
N THR A 60 -2.54 -3.51 -5.47
CA THR A 60 -2.63 -4.70 -6.33
C THR A 60 -2.45 -5.98 -5.51
N VAL A 61 -1.44 -6.04 -4.63
CA VAL A 61 -1.15 -7.22 -3.79
C VAL A 61 -2.35 -7.58 -2.91
N VAL A 62 -2.92 -6.62 -2.17
CA VAL A 62 -4.06 -6.93 -1.30
C VAL A 62 -5.35 -7.19 -2.08
N SER A 63 -5.48 -6.68 -3.31
CA SER A 63 -6.55 -7.05 -4.23
C SER A 63 -6.42 -8.50 -4.72
N LEU A 64 -5.20 -8.94 -5.06
CA LEU A 64 -4.91 -10.33 -5.44
C LEU A 64 -5.15 -11.29 -4.26
N LEU A 65 -4.80 -10.89 -3.03
CA LEU A 65 -5.12 -11.67 -1.83
C LEU A 65 -6.63 -11.83 -1.63
N MET A 66 -7.37 -10.73 -1.78
CA MET A 66 -8.83 -10.75 -1.70
C MET A 66 -9.43 -11.75 -2.69
N ILE A 67 -9.03 -11.68 -3.97
CA ILE A 67 -9.52 -12.59 -5.03
C ILE A 67 -9.13 -14.03 -4.73
N LYS A 68 -7.88 -14.27 -4.33
CA LYS A 68 -7.36 -15.62 -4.07
C LYS A 68 -8.11 -16.33 -2.94
N TYR A 69 -8.44 -15.61 -1.86
CA TYR A 69 -9.12 -16.18 -0.69
C TYR A 69 -10.63 -15.93 -0.68
N ASN A 70 -11.14 -15.20 -1.68
CA ASN A 70 -12.52 -14.71 -1.77
C ASN A 70 -13.03 -14.11 -0.44
N ASN A 71 -12.18 -13.33 0.23
CA ASN A 71 -12.45 -12.84 1.58
C ASN A 71 -11.77 -11.49 1.83
N ILE A 72 -12.59 -10.45 2.07
CA ILE A 72 -12.12 -9.07 2.32
C ILE A 72 -11.34 -8.94 3.63
N TRP A 73 -11.59 -9.84 4.60
CA TRP A 73 -10.93 -9.78 5.91
C TRP A 73 -9.43 -10.05 5.81
N VAL A 74 -8.98 -10.80 4.79
CA VAL A 74 -7.55 -11.02 4.54
C VAL A 74 -6.86 -9.70 4.20
N SER A 75 -7.43 -8.91 3.30
CA SER A 75 -6.89 -7.59 2.94
C SER A 75 -6.94 -6.63 4.11
N CYS A 76 -8.05 -6.62 4.86
CA CYS A 76 -8.19 -5.82 6.08
C CYS A 76 -7.14 -6.17 7.13
N ALA A 77 -6.87 -7.46 7.34
CA ALA A 77 -5.88 -7.93 8.30
C ALA A 77 -4.46 -7.53 7.88
N VAL A 78 -4.07 -7.81 6.63
CA VAL A 78 -2.73 -7.45 6.12
C VAL A 78 -2.48 -5.96 6.24
N HIS A 79 -3.42 -5.12 5.80
CA HIS A 79 -3.29 -3.67 5.89
C HIS A 79 -3.24 -3.21 7.36
N SER A 80 -4.12 -3.69 8.21
CA SER A 80 -4.13 -3.26 9.62
C SER A 80 -2.86 -3.70 10.36
N ILE A 81 -2.33 -4.90 10.08
CA ILE A 81 -1.07 -5.38 10.63
C ILE A 81 0.10 -4.51 10.16
N TRP A 82 0.15 -4.14 8.87
CA TRP A 82 1.15 -3.22 8.34
C TRP A 82 1.14 -1.89 9.11
N ASN A 83 0.00 -1.23 9.20
CA ASN A 83 -0.12 0.07 9.88
C ASN A 83 0.21 -0.04 11.37
N PHE A 84 -0.23 -1.12 12.03
CA PHE A 84 0.06 -1.37 13.44
C PHE A 84 1.55 -1.56 13.69
N ILE A 85 2.22 -2.38 12.88
CA ILE A 85 3.66 -2.61 13.01
C ILE A 85 4.43 -1.31 12.77
N LEU A 86 4.13 -0.56 11.71
CA LEU A 86 4.88 0.65 11.38
C LEU A 86 4.67 1.77 12.40
N SER A 87 3.42 2.07 12.74
CA SER A 87 3.09 3.23 13.55
C SER A 87 3.22 2.96 15.05
N ILE A 88 2.77 1.80 15.53
CA ILE A 88 2.70 1.52 16.98
C ILE A 88 3.93 0.77 17.48
N ILE A 89 4.39 -0.27 16.75
CA ILE A 89 5.57 -1.03 17.19
C ILE A 89 6.85 -0.28 16.85
N ILE A 90 7.10 -0.01 15.56
CA ILE A 90 8.36 0.55 15.06
C ILE A 90 8.43 2.06 15.30
N GLY A 91 7.31 2.79 15.17
CA GLY A 91 7.28 4.23 15.38
C GLY A 91 7.95 5.02 14.26
N ILE A 92 7.66 4.65 13.02
CA ILE A 92 8.04 5.39 11.82
C ILE A 92 6.80 6.03 11.18
N ASN A 93 7.03 7.01 10.31
CA ASN A 93 5.96 7.71 9.62
C ASN A 93 5.12 6.73 8.79
N LEU A 94 3.79 6.86 8.92
CA LEU A 94 2.79 6.08 8.20
C LEU A 94 2.05 7.00 7.23
N SER A 95 2.16 6.75 5.94
CA SER A 95 1.57 7.57 4.88
C SER A 95 1.90 9.06 5.00
N GLY A 96 3.11 9.39 5.49
CA GLY A 96 3.55 10.76 5.76
C GLY A 96 3.01 11.40 7.04
N SER A 97 2.23 10.67 7.84
CA SER A 97 1.81 11.11 9.18
C SER A 97 2.80 10.65 10.25
N ASN A 98 3.11 11.53 11.20
CA ASN A 98 4.00 11.20 12.32
C ASN A 98 3.28 10.27 13.32
N SER A 99 3.96 9.22 13.75
CA SER A 99 3.50 8.38 14.86
C SER A 99 3.53 9.18 16.17
N ALA A 100 2.38 9.38 16.81
CA ALA A 100 2.25 10.18 18.04
C ALA A 100 2.89 9.49 19.26
N SER A 101 2.70 8.18 19.38
CA SER A 101 3.23 7.35 20.46
C SER A 101 3.45 5.92 19.97
N SER A 102 4.65 5.39 20.22
CA SER A 102 5.11 4.10 19.69
C SER A 102 6.07 3.42 20.68
N VAL A 103 6.21 2.09 20.59
CA VAL A 103 7.10 1.30 21.45
C VAL A 103 8.56 1.62 21.17
N PHE A 104 8.94 1.61 19.89
CA PHE A 104 10.23 2.10 19.41
C PHE A 104 10.05 3.42 18.66
N LYS A 105 11.15 4.16 18.44
CA LYS A 105 11.13 5.37 17.64
C LYS A 105 12.35 5.40 16.72
N PHE A 106 12.15 4.99 15.48
CA PHE A 106 13.18 5.05 14.46
C PHE A 106 13.00 6.30 13.60
N ASN A 107 14.10 6.98 13.29
CA ASN A 107 14.10 8.10 12.36
C ASN A 107 14.80 7.69 11.06
N ALA A 108 14.23 8.12 9.93
CA ALA A 108 14.85 7.91 8.64
C ALA A 108 16.17 8.69 8.55
N ASN A 109 17.23 8.04 8.05
CA ASN A 109 18.48 8.72 7.76
C ASN A 109 18.29 9.65 6.55
N GLU A 110 18.55 10.94 6.72
CA GLU A 110 18.37 11.95 5.68
C GLU A 110 19.20 11.71 4.42
N ASN A 111 20.35 11.05 4.53
CA ASN A 111 21.20 10.72 3.40
C ASN A 111 20.66 9.52 2.59
N MET A 112 19.67 8.81 3.12
CA MET A 112 19.10 7.58 2.54
C MET A 112 17.59 7.73 2.28
N LYS A 113 17.13 8.94 1.95
CA LYS A 113 15.70 9.25 1.66
C LYS A 113 15.09 8.34 0.59
N LEU A 114 15.87 7.93 -0.42
CA LEU A 114 15.37 7.03 -1.49
C LEU A 114 15.14 5.59 -1.02
N LEU A 115 15.97 5.10 -0.09
CA LEU A 115 15.84 3.75 0.48
C LEU A 115 14.73 3.70 1.54
N SER A 116 14.64 4.76 2.35
CA SER A 116 13.73 4.85 3.50
C SER A 116 12.40 5.53 3.22
N GLY A 117 12.24 6.20 2.07
CA GLY A 117 11.08 7.04 1.74
C GLY A 117 11.01 8.37 2.50
N GLY A 118 12.06 8.72 3.24
CA GLY A 118 12.20 10.03 3.89
C GLY A 118 11.05 10.34 4.86
N THR A 119 10.51 11.55 4.79
CA THR A 119 9.42 12.03 5.65
C THR A 119 8.10 11.32 5.39
N TYR A 120 7.91 10.71 4.22
CA TYR A 120 6.73 9.91 3.94
C TYR A 120 6.74 8.58 4.70
N GLY A 121 7.93 8.04 4.97
CA GLY A 121 8.14 6.73 5.59
C GLY A 121 8.45 5.64 4.56
N ILE A 122 8.71 4.42 5.05
CA ILE A 122 9.23 3.30 4.23
C ILE A 122 8.32 2.91 3.07
N GLU A 123 7.06 3.31 3.12
CA GLU A 123 6.07 3.13 2.07
C GLU A 123 6.45 3.84 0.76
N ALA A 124 7.29 4.87 0.81
CA ALA A 124 7.89 5.52 -0.37
C ALA A 124 9.36 5.12 -0.61
N GLY A 125 9.83 4.03 0.00
CA GLY A 125 11.20 3.53 -0.14
C GLY A 125 11.36 2.42 -1.20
N LEU A 126 12.54 2.34 -1.80
CA LEU A 126 12.87 1.29 -2.79
C LEU A 126 12.84 -0.13 -2.22
N ILE A 127 13.15 -0.30 -0.93
CA ILE A 127 13.10 -1.61 -0.29
C ILE A 127 11.66 -2.16 -0.30
N CYS A 128 10.69 -1.29 -0.01
CA CYS A 128 9.27 -1.63 -0.07
C CYS A 128 8.87 -2.01 -1.51
N THR A 129 9.35 -1.27 -2.51
CA THR A 129 9.09 -1.56 -3.93
C THR A 129 9.50 -2.97 -4.31
N ILE A 130 10.73 -3.39 -3.97
CA ILE A 130 11.24 -4.72 -4.31
C ILE A 130 10.37 -5.81 -3.69
N VAL A 131 10.03 -5.67 -2.40
CA VAL A 131 9.20 -6.64 -1.69
C VAL A 131 7.81 -6.73 -2.30
N LEU A 132 7.18 -5.59 -2.61
CA LEU A 132 5.85 -5.56 -3.21
C LEU A 132 5.81 -6.16 -4.62
N ILE A 133 6.84 -5.92 -5.45
CA ILE A 133 6.98 -6.56 -6.76
C ILE A 133 7.04 -8.09 -6.62
N LEU A 134 7.84 -8.60 -5.68
CA LEU A 134 7.94 -10.03 -5.42
C LEU A 134 6.58 -10.62 -5.03
N PHE A 135 5.85 -9.98 -4.12
CA PHE A 135 4.49 -10.42 -3.76
C PHE A 135 3.52 -10.36 -4.94
N ALA A 136 3.55 -9.29 -5.74
CA ALA A 136 2.69 -9.14 -6.90
C ALA A 136 2.93 -10.24 -7.94
N ILE A 137 4.20 -10.60 -8.21
CA ILE A 137 4.56 -11.69 -9.13
C ILE A 137 4.09 -13.05 -8.58
N VAL A 138 4.36 -13.33 -7.31
CA VAL A 138 4.02 -14.61 -6.67
C VAL A 138 2.51 -14.84 -6.63
N LEU A 139 1.75 -13.80 -6.29
CA LEU A 139 0.29 -13.87 -6.22
C LEU A 139 -0.36 -13.83 -7.61
N GLY A 140 0.15 -12.98 -8.51
CA GLY A 140 -0.39 -12.80 -9.86
C GLY A 140 -0.32 -14.06 -10.72
N ARG A 141 0.71 -14.90 -10.53
CA ARG A 141 0.83 -16.21 -11.22
C ARG A 141 -0.30 -17.20 -10.89
N LYS A 142 -1.00 -17.00 -9.77
CA LYS A 142 -2.02 -17.94 -9.26
C LYS A 142 -3.46 -17.51 -9.56
N VAL A 143 -3.67 -16.28 -10.05
CA VAL A 143 -5.00 -15.81 -10.43
C VAL A 143 -5.28 -16.28 -11.85
N LYS A 144 -6.05 -17.37 -11.98
CA LYS A 144 -6.60 -17.78 -13.29
C LYS A 144 -7.69 -16.78 -13.70
N ARG A 145 -7.68 -16.44 -15.00
CA ARG A 145 -8.69 -15.61 -15.68
C ARG A 145 -10.10 -16.10 -15.39
#